data_AF-A0A1C5NZS8-F1
#
_entry.id   AF-A0A1C5NZS8-F1
#
_cell.length_a   1.000
_cell.length_b   1.000
_cell.length_c   1.000
_cell.angle_alpha   90.00
_cell.angle_beta   90.00
_cell.angle_gamma   90.00
#
_symmetry.space_group_name_H-M   'P 1'
#
loop_
_entity.id
_entity.type
_entity.pdbx_description
1 polymer ?
#
loop_
_entity_poly.entity_id
_entity_poly.type
_entity_poly.pdbx_seq_one_letter_code
_entity_poly.pdbx_strand_id
1 'polypeptide(L)'
;MQQKMPKQETMTQAHIRKAQGAFLLAHRMGLIEDPSMEGLEARRKKHNEELRRMEQEGQRFYGPHYFSTPAYLQYELTRLKLDFVQPCEKVREGGFCPDFTEQEKRDFYEQNRDLFGRYHGDHFTYEEVSQIIEKRLREDAYDKLIRDILCESENRQ
;
A
#
# COMPACT_ATOMS: atom_id res chain seq x y z
N MET A 1 21.24 -19.84 -27.14
CA MET A 1 20.93 -18.44 -26.78
C MET A 1 20.97 -18.34 -25.26
N GLN A 2 21.93 -17.62 -24.69
CA GLN A 2 21.92 -17.34 -23.24
C GLN A 2 20.78 -16.36 -22.98
N GLN A 3 19.74 -16.80 -22.25
CA GLN A 3 18.76 -15.88 -21.69
C GLN A 3 19.50 -14.94 -20.74
N LYS A 4 19.62 -13.68 -21.13
CA LYS A 4 20.05 -12.61 -20.23
C LYS A 4 19.01 -12.55 -19.12
N MET A 5 19.37 -12.99 -17.91
CA MET A 5 18.55 -12.73 -16.73
C MET A 5 18.26 -11.22 -16.69
N PRO A 6 16.99 -10.80 -16.46
CA PRO A 6 16.68 -9.38 -16.38
C PRO A 6 17.55 -8.75 -15.30
N LYS A 7 18.12 -7.57 -15.60
CA LYS A 7 18.86 -6.78 -14.62
C LYS A 7 18.00 -6.65 -13.37
N GLN A 8 18.55 -6.98 -12.21
CA GLN A 8 17.91 -6.66 -10.93
C GLN A 8 17.54 -5.18 -10.96
N GLU A 9 16.25 -4.87 -10.90
CA GLU A 9 15.77 -3.49 -10.79
C GLU A 9 16.29 -2.94 -9.46
N THR A 10 17.39 -2.19 -9.52
CA THR A 10 17.86 -1.41 -8.39
C THR A 10 16.82 -0.35 -8.09
N MET A 11 16.26 -0.40 -6.87
CA MET A 11 15.27 0.57 -6.44
C MET A 11 15.86 1.98 -6.43
N THR A 12 15.13 2.94 -6.97
CA THR A 12 15.58 4.35 -6.97
C THR A 12 15.55 4.91 -5.55
N GLN A 13 16.40 5.91 -5.28
CA GLN A 13 16.42 6.61 -4.00
C GLN A 13 15.04 7.18 -3.62
N ALA A 14 14.28 7.66 -4.61
CA ALA A 14 12.93 8.18 -4.41
C ALA A 14 11.95 7.08 -3.94
N HIS A 15 12.04 5.86 -4.50
CA HIS A 15 11.23 4.74 -4.05
C HIS A 15 11.55 4.33 -2.62
N ILE A 16 12.84 4.30 -2.26
CA ILE A 16 13.28 3.99 -0.89
C ILE A 16 12.74 5.04 0.09
N ARG A 17 12.84 6.34 -0.24
CA ARG A 17 12.33 7.41 0.62
C ARG A 17 10.81 7.33 0.80
N LYS A 18 10.06 7.05 -0.27
CA LYS A 18 8.60 6.83 -0.18
C LYS A 18 8.27 5.63 0.72
N ALA A 19 9.04 4.55 0.61
CA ALA A 19 8.88 3.36 1.44
C ALA A 19 9.13 3.66 2.93
N GLN A 20 10.18 4.42 3.25
CA GLN A 20 10.47 4.86 4.62
C GLN A 20 9.30 5.65 5.22
N GLY A 21 8.73 6.59 4.47
CA GLY A 21 7.57 7.35 4.92
C GLY A 21 6.34 6.45 5.17
N ALA A 22 6.11 5.47 4.30
CA ALA A 22 5.05 4.48 4.48
C ALA A 22 5.25 3.62 5.74
N PHE A 23 6.48 3.21 6.04
CA PHE A 23 6.80 2.46 7.26
C PHE A 23 6.66 3.29 8.52
N LEU A 24 7.11 4.55 8.49
CA LEU A 24 6.91 5.47 9.61
C LEU A 24 5.42 5.69 9.89
N LEU A 25 4.60 5.87 8.86
CA LEU A 25 3.15 5.96 8.99
C LEU A 25 2.56 4.67 9.59
N ALA A 26 2.93 3.51 9.04
CA ALA A 26 2.48 2.21 9.54
C ALA A 26 2.86 1.98 11.02
N HIS A 27 4.05 2.42 11.43
CA HIS A 27 4.48 2.37 12.82
C HIS A 27 3.64 3.29 13.72
N ARG A 28 3.39 4.54 13.29
CA ARG A 28 2.49 5.47 14.03
C ARG A 28 1.07 4.90 14.19
N MET A 29 0.61 4.10 13.23
CA MET A 29 -0.68 3.40 13.28
C MET A 29 -0.63 2.05 14.02
N GLY A 30 0.52 1.64 14.56
CA GLY A 30 0.68 0.36 15.27
C GLY A 30 0.55 -0.89 14.38
N LEU A 31 0.73 -0.76 13.06
CA LEU A 31 0.69 -1.88 12.12
C LEU A 31 2.02 -2.65 12.06
N ILE A 32 3.13 -1.98 12.35
CA ILE A 32 4.46 -2.57 12.42
C ILE A 32 5.24 -2.02 13.63
N GLU A 33 6.09 -2.86 14.21
CA GLU A 33 6.91 -2.49 15.37
C GLU A 33 8.15 -1.68 14.98
N ASP A 34 8.85 -2.10 13.92
CA ASP A 34 10.10 -1.47 13.47
C ASP A 34 9.93 -0.90 12.04
N PRO A 35 9.95 0.43 11.86
CA PRO A 35 9.81 1.06 10.55
C PRO A 35 11.09 1.08 9.71
N SER A 36 12.21 0.53 10.21
CA SER A 36 13.50 0.51 9.50
C SER A 36 13.52 -0.48 8.33
N MET A 37 14.56 -0.37 7.51
CA MET A 37 14.81 -1.33 6.43
C MET A 37 15.27 -2.68 6.99
N GLU A 38 15.97 -2.68 8.12
CA GLU A 38 16.32 -3.88 8.89
C GLU A 38 15.05 -4.59 9.39
N GLY A 39 14.07 -3.83 9.88
CA GLY A 39 12.76 -4.33 10.26
C GLY A 39 12.01 -4.99 9.10
N LEU A 40 12.06 -4.38 7.92
CA LEU A 40 11.54 -4.98 6.68
C LEU A 40 12.22 -6.33 6.37
N GLU A 41 13.55 -6.40 6.46
CA GLU A 41 14.27 -7.64 6.21
C GLU A 41 13.93 -8.75 7.22
N ALA A 42 13.78 -8.39 8.50
CA ALA A 42 13.37 -9.32 9.54
C ALA A 42 11.97 -9.89 9.26
N ARG A 43 11.01 -9.03 8.92
CA ARG A 43 9.65 -9.45 8.53
C ARG A 43 9.67 -10.33 7.28
N ARG A 44 10.50 -10.01 6.28
CA ARG A 44 10.67 -10.81 5.07
C ARG A 44 11.22 -12.22 5.36
N LYS A 45 12.25 -12.31 6.20
CA LYS A 45 12.85 -13.60 6.59
C LYS A 45 11.81 -14.47 7.29
N LYS A 46 11.11 -13.91 8.28
CA LYS A 46 10.02 -14.58 8.98
C LYS A 46 8.91 -15.06 8.02
N HIS A 47 8.46 -14.20 7.11
CA HIS A 47 7.43 -14.56 6.13
C HIS A 47 7.88 -15.71 5.21
N ASN A 48 9.11 -15.66 4.70
CA ASN A 48 9.65 -16.73 3.85
C ASN A 48 9.87 -18.05 4.63
N GLU A 49 10.22 -17.99 5.90
CA GLU A 49 10.31 -19.17 6.77
C GLU A 49 8.95 -19.81 7.00
N GLU A 50 7.91 -19.00 7.23
CA GLU A 50 6.52 -19.47 7.33
C GLU A 50 6.05 -20.16 6.05
N LEU A 51 6.32 -19.58 4.87
CA LEU A 51 5.99 -20.19 3.58
C LEU A 51 6.69 -21.54 3.39
N ARG A 52 7.99 -21.63 3.71
CA ARG A 52 8.74 -22.90 3.64
C ARG A 52 8.16 -23.95 4.58
N ARG A 53 7.77 -23.56 5.79
CA ARG A 53 7.14 -24.46 6.75
C ARG A 53 5.80 -24.99 6.19
N MET A 54 4.95 -24.11 5.68
CA MET A 54 3.67 -24.50 5.07
C MET A 54 3.87 -25.47 3.90
N GLU A 55 4.88 -25.24 3.05
CA GLU A 55 5.24 -26.12 1.95
C GLU A 55 5.70 -27.51 2.43
N GLN A 56 6.58 -27.56 3.44
CA GLN A 56 7.07 -28.82 4.03
C GLN A 56 5.95 -29.62 4.71
N GLU A 57 5.00 -28.93 5.34
CA GLU A 57 3.83 -29.53 5.97
C GLU A 57 2.74 -29.94 4.95
N GLY A 58 2.92 -29.64 3.66
CA GLY A 58 1.93 -29.91 2.62
C GLY A 58 0.66 -29.07 2.75
N GLN A 59 0.72 -27.95 3.48
CA GLN A 59 -0.39 -27.01 3.60
C GLN A 59 -0.61 -26.28 2.27
N ARG A 60 -1.87 -26.07 1.92
CA ARG A 60 -2.23 -25.28 0.73
C ARG A 60 -2.07 -23.79 1.05
N PHE A 61 -1.21 -23.11 0.30
CA PHE A 61 -1.10 -21.66 0.29
C PHE A 61 -1.07 -21.12 -1.14
N TYR A 62 -1.25 -19.81 -1.28
CA TYR A 62 -1.31 -19.12 -2.57
C TYR A 62 -0.23 -18.04 -2.67
N GLY A 63 0.16 -17.73 -3.90
CA GLY A 63 1.19 -16.73 -4.19
C GLY A 63 2.60 -17.32 -4.29
N PRO A 64 3.65 -16.47 -4.25
CA PRO A 64 5.03 -16.91 -4.37
C PRO A 64 5.45 -17.81 -3.19
N HIS A 65 6.25 -18.82 -3.48
CA HIS A 65 6.88 -19.69 -2.45
C HIS A 65 8.09 -19.01 -1.78
N TYR A 66 8.55 -17.89 -2.35
CA TYR A 66 9.66 -17.09 -1.82
C TYR A 66 9.56 -15.65 -2.32
N PHE A 67 9.79 -14.70 -1.43
CA PHE A 67 9.91 -13.29 -1.76
C PHE A 67 11.36 -12.80 -1.71
N SER A 68 11.85 -12.28 -2.84
CA SER A 68 13.05 -11.45 -2.90
C SER A 68 12.82 -10.12 -2.15
N THR A 69 13.89 -9.39 -1.82
CA THR A 69 13.77 -8.08 -1.16
C THR A 69 12.86 -7.09 -1.92
N PRO A 70 13.02 -6.83 -3.24
CA PRO A 70 12.14 -5.90 -3.93
C PRO A 70 10.69 -6.39 -4.01
N ALA A 71 10.46 -7.69 -4.21
CA ALA A 71 9.11 -8.26 -4.24
C ALA A 71 8.41 -8.14 -2.87
N TYR A 72 9.12 -8.44 -1.78
CA TYR A 72 8.57 -8.33 -0.44
C TYR A 72 8.28 -6.87 -0.06
N LEU A 73 9.14 -5.93 -0.46
CA LEU A 73 8.88 -4.52 -0.23
C LEU A 73 7.57 -4.08 -0.91
N GLN A 74 7.40 -4.40 -2.19
CA GLN A 74 6.17 -4.05 -2.92
C GLN A 74 4.94 -4.69 -2.27
N TYR A 75 5.04 -5.96 -1.88
CA TYR A 75 3.99 -6.66 -1.16
C TYR A 75 3.62 -5.95 0.15
N GLU A 76 4.62 -5.62 0.99
CA GLU A 76 4.37 -5.00 2.28
C GLU A 76 3.84 -3.57 2.15
N LEU A 77 4.37 -2.77 1.23
CA LEU A 77 3.83 -1.42 0.96
C LEU A 77 2.38 -1.48 0.48
N THR A 78 2.05 -2.46 -0.37
CA THR A 78 0.67 -2.67 -0.84
C THR A 78 -0.24 -3.09 0.31
N ARG A 79 0.20 -4.04 1.14
CA ARG A 79 -0.55 -4.47 2.34
C ARG A 79 -0.84 -3.29 3.26
N LEU A 80 0.18 -2.50 3.61
CA LEU A 80 0.05 -1.35 4.51
C LEU A 80 -0.86 -0.25 3.95
N LYS A 81 -0.81 0.00 2.64
CA LYS A 81 -1.75 0.91 1.98
C LYS A 81 -3.18 0.37 2.07
N LEU A 82 -3.39 -0.93 1.81
CA LEU A 82 -4.71 -1.56 1.91
C LEU A 82 -5.27 -1.50 3.33
N ASP A 83 -4.44 -1.75 4.35
CA ASP A 83 -4.80 -1.63 5.76
C ASP A 83 -5.28 -0.21 6.11
N PHE A 84 -4.78 0.83 5.41
CA PHE A 84 -5.24 2.21 5.56
C PHE A 84 -6.54 2.51 4.80
N VAL A 85 -6.61 2.16 3.51
CA VAL A 85 -7.73 2.59 2.63
C VAL A 85 -9.00 1.77 2.85
N GLN A 86 -8.86 0.58 3.42
CA GLN A 86 -9.95 -0.25 3.93
C GLN A 86 -9.72 -0.45 5.43
N PRO A 87 -9.92 0.61 6.23
CA PRO A 87 -9.37 0.68 7.58
C PRO A 87 -9.94 -0.44 8.44
N CYS A 88 -9.05 -1.30 8.94
CA CYS A 88 -9.36 -2.24 10.01
C CYS A 88 -9.59 -1.47 11.33
N GLU A 89 -10.17 -2.11 12.34
CA GLU A 89 -10.52 -1.45 13.62
C GLU A 89 -9.35 -0.63 14.20
N LYS A 90 -8.12 -1.17 14.18
CA LYS A 90 -6.92 -0.47 14.66
C LYS A 90 -6.66 0.86 13.96
N VAL A 91 -6.87 0.94 12.65
CA VAL A 91 -6.66 2.19 11.89
C VAL A 91 -7.80 3.18 12.12
N ARG A 92 -9.03 2.68 12.30
CA ARG A 92 -10.21 3.51 12.61
C ARG A 92 -10.08 4.17 13.98
N GLU A 93 -9.67 3.41 14.99
CA GLU A 93 -9.48 3.92 16.36
C GLU A 93 -8.41 5.01 16.44
N GLY A 94 -7.38 4.93 15.61
CA GLY A 94 -6.30 5.91 15.57
C GLY A 94 -6.65 7.25 14.91
N GLY A 95 -7.83 7.38 14.29
CA GLY A 95 -8.27 8.63 13.64
C GLY A 95 -7.44 9.07 12.43
N PHE A 96 -6.61 8.17 11.88
CA PHE A 96 -5.74 8.48 10.74
C PHE A 96 -6.46 8.44 9.40
N CYS A 97 -7.48 7.59 9.28
CA CYS A 97 -8.24 7.42 8.05
C CYS A 97 -9.42 8.39 8.02
N PRO A 98 -9.49 9.31 7.04
CA PRO A 98 -10.63 10.21 6.92
C PRO A 98 -11.89 9.49 6.45
N ASP A 99 -13.03 10.03 6.89
CA ASP A 99 -14.33 9.80 6.28
C ASP A 99 -14.64 10.92 5.29
N PHE A 100 -15.42 10.59 4.26
CA PHE A 100 -15.80 11.51 3.21
C PHE A 100 -17.32 11.61 3.12
N THR A 101 -17.81 12.83 2.98
CA THR A 101 -19.23 13.10 2.76
C THR A 101 -19.67 12.61 1.39
N GLU A 102 -20.97 12.36 1.23
CA GLU A 102 -21.54 12.02 -0.08
C GLU A 102 -21.31 13.14 -1.12
N GLN A 103 -21.29 14.40 -0.68
CA GLN A 103 -21.02 15.52 -1.58
C GLN A 103 -19.59 15.48 -2.10
N GLU A 104 -18.58 15.27 -1.25
CA GLU A 104 -17.18 15.16 -1.68
C GLU A 104 -16.99 14.00 -2.67
N LYS A 105 -17.64 12.87 -2.44
CA LYS A 105 -17.60 11.73 -3.37
C LYS A 105 -18.28 12.04 -4.71
N ARG A 106 -19.41 12.76 -4.71
CA ARG A 106 -20.08 13.20 -5.94
C ARG A 106 -19.26 14.22 -6.71
N ASP A 107 -18.66 15.18 -6.01
CA ASP A 107 -17.77 16.18 -6.62
C ASP A 107 -16.57 15.50 -7.29
N PHE A 108 -15.96 14.51 -6.64
CA PHE A 108 -14.88 13.72 -7.24
C PHE A 108 -15.34 13.02 -8.52
N TYR A 109 -16.52 12.40 -8.50
CA TYR A 109 -17.07 11.71 -9.68
C TYR A 109 -17.33 12.66 -10.85
N GLU A 110 -17.92 13.83 -10.60
CA GLU A 110 -18.19 14.87 -11.61
C GLU A 110 -16.90 15.46 -12.19
N GLN A 111 -15.87 15.68 -11.35
CA GLN A 111 -14.60 16.25 -11.78
C GLN A 111 -13.70 15.25 -12.51
N ASN A 112 -13.89 13.94 -12.29
CA ASN A 112 -13.05 12.87 -12.84
C ASN A 112 -13.88 11.86 -13.66
N ARG A 113 -14.89 12.35 -14.40
CA ARG A 113 -15.80 11.51 -15.21
C ARG A 113 -15.05 10.59 -16.18
N ASP A 114 -13.92 11.05 -16.70
CA ASP A 114 -13.05 10.31 -17.61
C ASP A 114 -12.51 8.99 -17.02
N LEU A 115 -12.31 8.92 -15.69
CA LEU A 115 -11.86 7.70 -15.01
C LEU A 115 -12.95 6.61 -14.94
N PHE A 116 -14.21 6.98 -15.19
CA PHE A 116 -15.37 6.08 -15.04
C PHE A 116 -16.02 5.72 -16.38
N GLY A 117 -15.33 6.01 -17.49
CA GLY A 117 -15.73 5.57 -18.83
C GLY A 117 -15.60 4.06 -19.00
N ARG A 118 -16.57 3.46 -19.70
CA ARG A 118 -16.58 2.05 -20.09
C ARG A 118 -16.16 1.90 -21.54
N TYR A 119 -15.90 0.66 -21.94
CA TYR A 119 -15.39 0.35 -23.28
C TYR A 119 -16.26 0.91 -24.42
N HIS A 120 -17.59 0.94 -24.26
CA HIS A 120 -18.52 1.43 -25.29
C HIS A 120 -18.84 2.93 -25.20
N GLY A 121 -18.13 3.69 -24.36
CA GLY A 121 -18.30 5.14 -24.20
C GLY A 121 -19.43 5.55 -23.27
N ASP A 122 -20.20 4.60 -22.73
CA ASP A 122 -21.03 4.81 -21.56
C ASP A 122 -20.17 4.93 -20.30
N HIS A 123 -20.76 5.38 -19.19
CA HIS A 123 -20.04 5.56 -17.93
C HIS A 123 -20.71 4.74 -16.84
N PHE A 124 -19.93 4.27 -15.86
CA PHE A 124 -20.51 3.79 -14.61
C PHE A 124 -21.30 4.92 -13.94
N THR A 125 -22.38 4.59 -13.25
CA THR A 125 -23.13 5.54 -12.41
C THR A 125 -22.37 5.81 -11.12
N TYR A 126 -22.69 6.91 -10.44
CA TYR A 126 -22.09 7.24 -9.13
C TYR A 126 -22.29 6.10 -8.13
N GLU A 127 -23.48 5.52 -8.09
CA GLU A 127 -23.85 4.45 -7.18
C GLU A 127 -23.02 3.18 -7.39
N GLU A 128 -22.66 2.86 -8.64
CA GLU A 128 -21.79 1.72 -8.98
C GLU A 128 -20.35 1.89 -8.49
N VAL A 129 -19.85 3.14 -8.42
CA VAL A 129 -18.44 3.43 -8.13
C VAL A 129 -18.19 4.17 -6.81
N SER A 130 -19.22 4.47 -6.02
CA SER A 130 -19.10 5.26 -4.78
C SER A 130 -18.03 4.70 -3.82
N GLN A 131 -17.98 3.37 -3.63
CA GLN A 131 -16.97 2.73 -2.79
C GLN A 131 -15.55 2.81 -3.38
N ILE A 132 -15.43 2.77 -4.72
CA ILE A 132 -14.16 2.90 -5.42
C ILE A 132 -13.64 4.33 -5.30
N ILE A 133 -14.52 5.33 -5.42
CA ILE A 133 -14.20 6.74 -5.19
C ILE A 133 -13.70 6.95 -3.76
N GLU A 134 -14.43 6.43 -2.77
CA GLU A 134 -14.03 6.55 -1.37
C GLU A 134 -12.65 5.92 -1.11
N LYS A 135 -12.40 4.74 -1.68
CA LYS A 135 -11.08 4.11 -1.63
C LYS A 135 -10.01 5.00 -2.27
N ARG A 136 -10.30 5.62 -3.41
CA ARG A 136 -9.35 6.49 -4.12
C ARG A 136 -9.03 7.75 -3.31
N LEU A 137 -10.03 8.38 -2.71
CA LEU A 137 -9.85 9.51 -1.80
C LEU A 137 -8.97 9.14 -0.59
N ARG A 138 -9.15 7.93 -0.04
CA ARG A 138 -8.26 7.41 1.02
C ARG A 138 -6.85 7.13 0.51
N GLU A 139 -6.67 6.63 -0.72
CA GLU A 139 -5.34 6.44 -1.32
C GLU A 139 -4.59 7.79 -1.44
N ASP A 140 -5.29 8.85 -1.82
CA ASP A 140 -4.72 10.20 -1.92
C ASP A 140 -4.39 10.78 -0.54
N ALA A 141 -5.27 10.57 0.45
CA ALA A 141 -5.02 10.93 1.84
C ALA A 141 -3.78 10.21 2.40
N TYR A 142 -3.65 8.91 2.13
CA TYR A 142 -2.49 8.10 2.52
C TYR A 142 -1.20 8.65 1.92
N ASP A 143 -1.18 8.91 0.61
CA ASP A 143 -0.01 9.45 -0.07
C ASP A 143 0.33 10.87 0.41
N LYS A 144 -0.66 11.67 0.82
CA LYS A 144 -0.45 12.97 1.48
C LYS A 144 0.20 12.81 2.86
N LEU A 145 -0.32 11.94 3.72
CA LEU A 145 0.23 11.69 5.05
C LEU A 145 1.70 11.23 4.99
N ILE A 146 2.04 10.38 4.02
CA ILE A 146 3.44 9.96 3.80
C ILE A 146 4.33 11.18 3.51
N ARG A 147 3.89 12.10 2.64
CA ARG A 147 4.66 13.31 2.32
C ARG A 147 4.83 14.19 3.55
N ASP A 148 3.77 14.37 4.33
CA ASP A 148 3.78 15.21 5.53
C ASP A 148 4.77 14.63 6.57
N ILE A 149 4.73 13.31 6.80
CA ILE A 149 5.65 12.62 7.73
C ILE A 149 7.11 12.74 7.28
N LEU A 150 7.38 12.61 5.98
CA LEU A 150 8.74 12.77 5.47
C LEU A 150 9.24 14.21 5.67
N CYS A 151 8.39 15.21 5.38
CA CYS A 151 8.72 16.61 5.62
C CYS A 151 8.98 16.91 7.12
N GLU A 152 8.14 16.39 8.02
CA GLU A 152 8.36 16.50 9.47
C GLU A 152 9.71 15.90 9.91
N SER A 153 10.10 14.76 9.33
CA SER A 153 11.34 14.07 9.69
C SER A 153 12.59 14.84 9.26
N GLU A 154 12.51 15.56 8.14
CA GLU A 154 13.60 16.40 7.62
C GLU A 154 13.79 17.68 8.43
N ASN A 155 12.70 18.26 8.92
CA ASN A 155 12.74 19.49 9.73
C ASN A 155 13.22 19.24 11.18
N ARG A 156 13.35 17.98 11.60
CA ARG A 156 13.85 17.59 12.94
C ARG A 156 15.34 17.22 12.95
N GLN A 157 15.99 17.21 11.78
CA GLN A 157 17.44 17.04 11.63
C GLN A 157 18.15 18.40 11.61
#